data_AF-A0A1F5MZW5-F1
#
_entry.id   AF-A0A1F5MZW5-F1
#
_cell.length_a   1.000
_cell.length_b   1.000
_cell.length_c   1.000
_cell.angle_alpha   90.00
_cell.angle_beta   90.00
_cell.angle_gamma   90.00
#
_symmetry.space_group_name_H-M   'P 1'
#
loop_
_entity.id
_entity.type
_entity.pdbx_description
1 polymer ?
#
loop_
_entity_poly.entity_id
_entity_poly.type
_entity_poly.pdbx_seq_one_letter_code
_entity_poly.pdbx_strand_id
1 'polypeptide(L)'
;MKNQVIVIGVIVLAIIGAVVYFATRPGREVAPAVTPEPTTVQAPAETFTIAGTPFKFEPNEIKVKKGDRVRITFTNNQGFHDLTIPELNIKTKQLQVGQSDTVEFTADKAGTFEFFCSVPTHKDKGMVGKLIVEDGQDMLPTVTKPAGTTQTNLSPTVEDRQGGGGTFQTIDDKRKGADKPEN
;
A
#
# COMPACT_ATOMS: atom_id res chain seq x y z
N MET A 1 1.69 78.66 -33.38
CA MET A 1 1.67 78.76 -31.90
C MET A 1 0.53 77.94 -31.28
N LYS A 2 -0.72 78.00 -31.75
CA LYS A 2 -1.87 77.26 -31.19
C LYS A 2 -1.71 75.72 -31.17
N ASN A 3 -1.16 75.11 -32.22
CA ASN A 3 -0.99 73.66 -32.30
C ASN A 3 0.16 73.15 -31.40
N GLN A 4 1.17 73.98 -31.11
CA GLN A 4 2.25 73.60 -30.20
C GLN A 4 1.80 73.60 -28.74
N VAL A 5 0.88 74.51 -28.35
CA VAL A 5 0.27 74.48 -27.02
C VAL A 5 -0.61 73.23 -26.82
N ILE A 6 -1.31 72.79 -27.88
CA ILE A 6 -2.11 71.55 -27.84
C ILE A 6 -1.20 70.32 -27.70
N VAL A 7 -0.10 70.24 -28.47
CA VAL A 7 0.85 69.13 -28.39
C VAL A 7 1.54 69.06 -27.02
N ILE A 8 1.96 70.21 -26.46
CA ILE A 8 2.56 70.28 -25.12
C ILE A 8 1.53 69.86 -24.06
N GLY A 9 0.27 70.29 -24.19
CA GLY A 9 -0.81 69.88 -23.28
C GLY A 9 -1.07 68.37 -23.28
N VAL A 10 -1.08 67.74 -24.46
CA VAL A 10 -1.28 66.28 -24.57
C VAL A 10 -0.09 65.50 -24.01
N ILE A 11 1.14 65.97 -24.24
CA ILE A 11 2.35 65.32 -23.69
C ILE A 11 2.36 65.42 -22.16
N VAL A 12 2.04 66.58 -21.59
CA VAL A 12 1.98 66.76 -20.14
C VAL A 12 0.89 65.88 -19.52
N LEU A 13 -0.29 65.78 -20.15
CA LEU A 13 -1.35 64.86 -19.72
C LEU A 13 -0.94 63.39 -19.80
N ALA A 14 -0.23 62.99 -20.86
CA ALA A 14 0.27 61.63 -21.01
C ALA A 14 1.35 61.28 -19.97
N ILE A 15 2.24 62.23 -19.65
CA ILE A 15 3.27 62.05 -18.62
C ILE A 15 2.61 61.95 -17.23
N ILE A 16 1.65 62.82 -16.91
CA ILE A 16 0.91 62.76 -15.64
C ILE A 16 0.12 61.46 -15.53
N GLY A 17 -0.56 61.05 -16.61
CA GLY A 17 -1.28 59.78 -16.68
C GLY A 17 -0.36 58.58 -16.49
N ALA A 18 0.83 58.59 -17.09
CA ALA A 18 1.84 57.55 -16.90
C ALA A 18 2.36 57.52 -15.44
N VAL A 19 2.68 58.67 -14.85
CA VAL A 19 3.14 58.75 -13.45
C VAL A 19 2.08 58.24 -12.48
N VAL A 20 0.82 58.63 -12.66
CA VAL A 20 -0.30 58.10 -11.85
C VAL A 20 -0.47 56.60 -12.09
N TYR A 21 -0.45 56.14 -13.35
CA TYR A 21 -0.56 54.72 -13.69
C TYR A 21 0.59 53.86 -13.16
N PHE A 22 1.79 54.42 -12.98
CA PHE A 22 2.91 53.73 -12.35
C PHE A 22 2.85 53.83 -10.81
N ALA A 23 2.36 54.94 -10.25
CA ALA A 23 2.25 55.15 -8.80
C ALA A 23 1.06 54.43 -8.15
N THR A 24 -0.01 54.12 -8.90
CA THR A 24 -1.19 53.40 -8.39
C THR A 24 -1.20 51.92 -8.74
N ARG A 25 -0.12 51.37 -9.30
CA ARG A 25 -0.03 49.91 -9.46
C ARG A 25 -0.01 49.31 -8.05
N PRO A 26 -0.94 48.39 -7.71
CA PRO A 26 -0.76 47.59 -6.52
C PRO A 26 0.61 46.95 -6.66
N GLY A 27 1.48 47.22 -5.68
CA GLY A 27 2.83 46.67 -5.65
C GLY A 27 2.71 45.18 -5.92
N ARG A 28 3.58 44.67 -6.81
CA ARG A 28 3.70 43.23 -7.04
C ARG A 28 3.95 42.63 -5.67
N GLU A 29 2.88 42.10 -5.07
CA GLU A 29 2.94 41.39 -3.81
C GLU A 29 3.90 40.25 -4.12
N VAL A 30 5.11 40.39 -3.61
CA VAL A 30 6.12 39.36 -3.72
C VAL A 30 5.48 38.24 -2.92
N ALA A 31 4.84 37.30 -3.61
CA ALA A 31 4.31 36.11 -3.00
C ALA A 31 5.39 35.62 -2.04
N PRO A 32 5.09 35.45 -0.74
CA PRO A 32 6.09 35.05 0.23
C PRO A 32 6.87 33.91 -0.38
N ALA A 33 8.20 34.06 -0.44
CA ALA A 33 9.08 33.04 -0.97
C ALA A 33 8.63 31.74 -0.34
N VAL A 34 8.10 30.84 -1.19
CA VAL A 34 7.60 29.53 -0.76
C VAL A 34 8.84 28.86 -0.20
N THR A 35 9.02 28.96 1.12
CA THR A 35 9.98 28.14 1.82
C THR A 35 9.48 26.74 1.49
N PRO A 36 10.25 25.92 0.74
CA PRO A 36 9.81 24.56 0.52
C PRO A 36 9.58 24.02 1.93
N GLU A 37 8.32 23.69 2.25
CA GLU A 37 8.05 22.89 3.43
C GLU A 37 9.04 21.73 3.39
N PRO A 38 9.63 21.33 4.53
CA PRO A 38 10.52 20.20 4.53
C PRO A 38 9.76 19.04 3.89
N THR A 39 10.13 18.73 2.64
CA THR A 39 9.69 17.55 1.94
C THR A 39 10.25 16.44 2.78
N THR A 40 9.47 16.01 3.76
CA THR A 40 9.70 14.79 4.51
C THR A 40 9.91 13.78 3.39
N VAL A 41 11.10 13.18 3.34
CA VAL A 41 11.43 12.15 2.35
C VAL A 41 10.50 10.98 2.68
N GLN A 42 9.26 11.06 2.19
CA GLN A 42 8.24 10.05 2.36
C GLN A 42 8.74 8.84 1.61
N ALA A 43 8.67 7.68 2.26
CA ALA A 43 9.02 6.42 1.63
C ALA A 43 8.32 6.32 0.25
N PRO A 44 9.03 5.86 -0.78
CA PRO A 44 8.49 5.78 -2.13
C PRO A 44 7.22 4.93 -2.13
N ALA A 45 6.17 5.42 -2.79
CA ALA A 45 4.92 4.67 -2.91
C ALA A 45 5.07 3.51 -3.90
N GLU A 46 4.64 2.31 -3.51
CA GLU A 46 4.47 1.20 -4.43
C GLU A 46 3.36 1.54 -5.42
N THR A 47 3.69 1.50 -6.71
CA THR A 47 2.80 2.04 -7.76
C THR A 47 2.26 0.93 -8.65
N PHE A 48 0.94 0.91 -8.82
CA PHE A 48 0.22 -0.01 -9.69
C PHE A 48 -0.52 0.78 -10.76
N THR A 49 -0.53 0.25 -11.99
CA THR A 49 -1.42 0.71 -13.05
C THR A 49 -2.43 -0.38 -13.35
N ILE A 50 -3.72 -0.05 -13.23
CA ILE A 50 -4.84 -0.96 -13.51
C ILE A 50 -5.59 -0.42 -14.71
N ALA A 51 -5.70 -1.21 -15.77
CA ALA A 51 -6.48 -0.92 -16.95
C ALA A 51 -7.91 -1.47 -16.81
N GLY A 52 -8.90 -0.69 -17.25
CA GLY A 52 -10.30 -1.09 -17.35
C GLY A 52 -10.72 -1.30 -18.80
N THR A 53 -11.37 -2.43 -19.06
CA THR A 53 -12.14 -2.72 -20.29
C THR A 53 -13.50 -3.30 -19.88
N PRO A 54 -14.47 -3.50 -20.81
CA PRO A 54 -15.79 -3.98 -20.45
C PRO A 54 -15.76 -5.23 -19.58
N PHE A 55 -16.25 -5.06 -18.35
CA PHE A 55 -16.38 -6.11 -17.33
C PHE A 55 -15.06 -6.71 -16.81
N LYS A 56 -13.92 -6.03 -17.01
CA LYS A 56 -12.60 -6.56 -16.63
C LYS A 56 -11.64 -5.48 -16.13
N PHE A 57 -10.83 -5.85 -15.14
CA PHE A 57 -9.62 -5.13 -14.74
C PHE A 57 -8.36 -5.91 -15.14
N GLU A 58 -7.28 -5.21 -15.47
CA GLU A 58 -5.97 -5.80 -15.75
C GLU A 58 -4.84 -4.93 -15.15
N PRO A 59 -4.06 -5.42 -14.17
CA PRO A 59 -4.27 -6.70 -13.49
C PRO A 59 -5.57 -6.68 -12.66
N ASN A 60 -6.13 -7.86 -12.43
CA ASN A 60 -7.27 -8.04 -11.52
C ASN A 60 -6.85 -8.41 -10.09
N GLU A 61 -5.55 -8.56 -9.83
CA GLU A 61 -4.99 -8.81 -8.50
C GLU A 61 -3.73 -7.98 -8.31
N ILE A 62 -3.64 -7.28 -7.18
CA ILE A 62 -2.43 -6.59 -6.74
C ILE A 62 -2.12 -6.99 -5.30
N LYS A 63 -0.83 -7.05 -4.96
CA LYS A 63 -0.34 -7.44 -3.63
C LYS A 63 0.57 -6.37 -3.08
N VAL A 64 0.42 -6.06 -1.82
CA VAL A 64 1.23 -5.09 -1.06
C VAL A 64 1.42 -5.61 0.36
N LYS A 65 2.33 -5.02 1.12
CA LYS A 65 2.47 -5.31 2.55
C LYS A 65 1.74 -4.28 3.37
N LYS A 66 1.30 -4.71 4.55
CA LYS A 66 0.75 -3.80 5.54
C LYS A 66 1.78 -2.73 5.90
N GLY A 67 1.36 -1.47 5.87
CA GLY A 67 2.19 -0.29 6.09
C GLY A 67 2.75 0.32 4.81
N ASP A 68 2.63 -0.34 3.66
CA ASP A 68 3.09 0.23 2.40
C ASP A 68 2.25 1.46 2.03
N ARG A 69 2.94 2.46 1.47
CA ARG A 69 2.27 3.55 0.77
C ARG A 69 1.97 3.07 -0.65
N VAL A 70 0.71 3.03 -1.01
CA VAL A 70 0.24 2.49 -2.29
C VAL A 70 -0.29 3.61 -3.16
N ARG A 71 0.12 3.63 -4.43
CA ARG A 71 -0.41 4.49 -5.49
C ARG A 71 -1.04 3.63 -6.56
N ILE A 72 -2.35 3.75 -6.76
CA ILE A 72 -3.07 3.06 -7.84
C ILE A 72 -3.47 4.10 -8.88
N THR A 73 -2.99 3.92 -10.11
CA THR A 73 -3.47 4.65 -11.28
C THR A 73 -4.43 3.75 -12.05
N PHE A 74 -5.69 4.16 -12.13
CA PHE A 74 -6.69 3.49 -12.96
C PHE A 74 -6.77 4.18 -14.33
N THR A 75 -6.69 3.41 -15.41
CA THR A 75 -6.81 3.90 -16.79
C THR A 75 -7.98 3.19 -17.47
N ASN A 76 -8.95 3.95 -17.98
CA ASN A 76 -10.06 3.38 -18.72
C ASN A 76 -9.72 3.29 -20.22
N ASN A 77 -9.63 2.07 -20.76
CA ASN A 77 -9.31 1.85 -22.17
C ASN A 77 -10.55 1.71 -23.06
N GLN A 78 -11.71 1.37 -22.51
CA GLN A 78 -12.95 1.13 -23.25
C GLN A 78 -14.17 1.20 -22.33
N GLY A 79 -15.27 1.81 -22.78
CA GLY A 79 -16.50 1.93 -21.99
C GLY A 79 -16.45 3.06 -20.96
N PHE A 80 -17.20 2.91 -19.88
CA PHE A 80 -17.30 3.89 -18.80
C PHE A 80 -17.15 3.16 -17.46
N HIS A 81 -16.09 3.49 -16.73
CA HIS A 81 -15.64 2.70 -15.59
C HIS A 81 -15.02 3.56 -14.49
N ASP A 82 -15.04 3.01 -13.29
CA ASP A 82 -14.30 3.48 -12.12
C ASP A 82 -13.70 2.28 -11.39
N LEU A 83 -12.87 2.57 -10.39
CA LEU A 83 -12.35 1.60 -9.44
C LEU A 83 -12.72 2.07 -8.03
N THR A 84 -13.36 1.21 -7.24
CA THR A 84 -13.65 1.47 -5.83
C THR A 84 -13.26 0.29 -4.94
N ILE A 85 -12.78 0.59 -3.74
CA ILE A 85 -12.46 -0.35 -2.66
C ILE A 85 -13.22 0.13 -1.40
N PRO A 86 -14.49 -0.27 -1.20
CA PRO A 86 -15.33 0.30 -0.16
C PRO A 86 -14.79 0.09 1.26
N GLU A 87 -14.20 -1.07 1.54
CA GLU A 87 -13.64 -1.40 2.87
C GLU A 87 -12.50 -0.48 3.31
N LEU A 88 -11.85 0.18 2.34
CA LEU A 88 -10.78 1.15 2.55
C LEU A 88 -11.22 2.59 2.28
N ASN A 89 -12.49 2.82 1.92
CA ASN A 89 -13.03 4.12 1.49
C ASN A 89 -12.28 4.75 0.29
N ILE A 90 -11.78 3.92 -0.62
CA ILE A 90 -11.05 4.36 -1.80
C ILE A 90 -11.97 4.33 -3.01
N LYS A 91 -11.93 5.39 -3.82
CA LYS A 91 -12.60 5.42 -5.13
C LYS A 91 -11.90 6.39 -6.07
N THR A 92 -11.85 6.03 -7.34
CA THR A 92 -11.53 6.97 -8.41
C THR A 92 -12.77 7.74 -8.83
N LYS A 93 -12.60 8.75 -9.68
CA LYS A 93 -13.68 9.26 -10.51
C LYS A 93 -14.19 8.17 -11.45
N GLN A 94 -15.40 8.36 -11.97
CA GLN A 94 -15.86 7.63 -13.15
C GLN A 94 -15.23 8.25 -14.39
N LEU A 95 -14.63 7.40 -15.22
CA LEU A 95 -13.75 7.79 -16.31
C LEU A 95 -14.36 7.41 -17.65
N GLN A 96 -14.24 8.32 -18.62
CA GLN A 96 -14.47 8.02 -20.02
C GLN A 96 -13.24 7.31 -20.63
N VAL A 97 -13.41 6.79 -21.84
CA VAL A 97 -12.32 6.16 -22.60
C VAL A 97 -11.13 7.11 -22.74
N GLY A 98 -9.93 6.58 -22.48
CA GLY A 98 -8.66 7.32 -22.56
C GLY A 98 -8.35 8.19 -21.34
N GLN A 99 -9.22 8.24 -20.33
CA GLN A 99 -8.98 8.98 -19.10
C GLN A 99 -8.32 8.08 -18.04
N SER A 100 -7.60 8.71 -17.13
CA SER A 100 -7.02 8.07 -15.95
C SER A 100 -7.25 8.90 -14.68
N ASP A 101 -7.21 8.24 -13.54
CA ASP A 101 -7.24 8.87 -12.22
C ASP A 101 -6.36 8.08 -11.24
N THR A 102 -5.77 8.77 -10.28
CA THR A 102 -4.80 8.18 -9.35
C THR A 102 -5.26 8.38 -7.91
N VAL A 103 -5.20 7.31 -7.13
CA VAL A 103 -5.47 7.31 -5.70
C VAL A 103 -4.22 6.88 -4.94
N GLU A 104 -3.95 7.53 -3.82
CA GLU A 104 -2.87 7.17 -2.90
C GLU A 104 -3.41 6.92 -1.50
N PHE A 105 -2.91 5.87 -0.84
CA PHE A 105 -3.30 5.51 0.50
C PHE A 105 -2.18 4.71 1.20
N THR A 106 -2.32 4.51 2.50
CA THR A 106 -1.48 3.58 3.27
C THR A 106 -2.27 2.29 3.50
N ALA A 107 -1.67 1.14 3.19
CA ALA A 107 -2.27 -0.16 3.44
C ALA A 107 -2.18 -0.53 4.94
N ASP A 108 -2.98 0.12 5.78
CA ASP A 108 -2.92 0.00 7.24
C ASP A 108 -3.56 -1.29 7.81
N LYS A 109 -4.42 -1.94 7.02
CA LYS A 109 -5.14 -3.16 7.37
C LYS A 109 -4.69 -4.32 6.49
N ALA A 110 -4.21 -5.40 7.10
CA ALA A 110 -3.98 -6.66 6.39
C ALA A 110 -5.32 -7.33 6.03
N GLY A 111 -5.32 -8.09 4.94
CA GLY A 111 -6.50 -8.78 4.44
C GLY A 111 -6.59 -8.79 2.92
N THR A 112 -7.68 -9.36 2.40
CA THR A 112 -8.02 -9.30 0.98
C THR A 112 -9.21 -8.39 0.80
N PHE A 113 -9.02 -7.28 0.08
CA PHE A 113 -10.05 -6.29 -0.20
C PHE A 113 -10.49 -6.41 -1.64
N GLU A 114 -11.81 -6.50 -1.86
CA GLU A 114 -12.36 -6.48 -3.21
C GLU A 114 -12.37 -5.06 -3.75
N PHE A 115 -11.86 -4.89 -4.96
CA PHE A 115 -12.12 -3.69 -5.75
C PHE A 115 -13.03 -4.00 -6.92
N PHE A 116 -13.94 -3.10 -7.26
CA PHE A 116 -14.91 -3.31 -8.34
C PHE A 116 -15.30 -2.01 -9.04
N CYS A 117 -16.02 -2.11 -10.16
CA CYS A 117 -16.62 -0.97 -10.84
C CYS A 117 -18.04 -0.71 -10.31
N SER A 118 -18.32 0.52 -9.87
CA SER A 118 -19.60 0.91 -9.25
C SER A 118 -20.73 1.16 -10.26
N VAL A 119 -20.41 1.18 -11.56
CA VAL A 119 -21.42 1.33 -12.62
C VAL A 119 -22.42 0.17 -12.54
N PRO A 120 -23.74 0.44 -12.61
CA PRO A 120 -24.77 -0.59 -12.44
C PRO A 120 -24.51 -1.83 -13.29
N THR A 121 -24.67 -3.01 -12.69
CA THR A 121 -24.45 -4.35 -13.28
C THR A 121 -23.01 -4.72 -13.63
N HIS A 122 -22.03 -3.79 -13.58
CA HIS A 122 -20.65 -4.11 -13.98
C HIS A 122 -20.01 -5.10 -13.01
N LYS A 123 -20.18 -4.89 -11.70
CA LYS A 123 -19.75 -5.85 -10.67
C LYS A 123 -20.42 -7.22 -10.86
N ASP A 124 -21.73 -7.25 -11.07
CA ASP A 124 -22.50 -8.50 -11.25
C ASP A 124 -22.07 -9.30 -12.48
N LYS A 125 -21.53 -8.60 -13.49
CA LYS A 125 -20.96 -9.18 -14.71
C LYS A 125 -19.48 -9.59 -14.54
N GLY A 126 -18.91 -9.44 -13.35
CA GLY A 126 -17.56 -9.89 -13.02
C GLY A 126 -16.48 -8.82 -13.08
N MET A 127 -16.84 -7.53 -13.12
CA MET A 127 -15.87 -6.44 -13.05
C MET A 127 -15.36 -6.24 -11.62
N VAL A 128 -14.57 -7.21 -11.17
CA VAL A 128 -14.02 -7.31 -9.82
C VAL A 128 -12.53 -7.65 -9.87
N GLY A 129 -11.81 -7.24 -8.85
CA GLY A 129 -10.43 -7.61 -8.60
C GLY A 129 -10.12 -7.59 -7.10
N LYS A 130 -8.88 -7.91 -6.75
CA LYS A 130 -8.44 -8.11 -5.37
C LYS A 130 -7.18 -7.30 -5.06
N LEU A 131 -7.23 -6.56 -3.96
CA LEU A 131 -6.06 -6.01 -3.30
C LEU A 131 -5.74 -6.90 -2.10
N ILE A 132 -4.57 -7.56 -2.12
CA ILE A 132 -4.10 -8.39 -1.03
C ILE A 132 -3.07 -7.59 -0.25
N VAL A 133 -3.36 -7.35 1.03
CA VAL A 133 -2.44 -6.70 1.98
C VAL A 133 -1.91 -7.77 2.92
N GLU A 134 -0.64 -8.12 2.76
CA GLU A 134 0.02 -9.14 3.58
C GLU A 134 0.39 -8.55 4.95
N ASP A 135 -0.03 -9.18 6.04
CA ASP A 135 0.53 -8.89 7.37
C ASP A 135 1.91 -9.55 7.37
N GLY A 136 3.00 -8.78 7.39
CA GLY A 136 4.37 -9.31 7.27
C GLY A 136 4.77 -10.35 8.34
N GLN A 137 3.88 -10.71 9.26
CA GLN A 137 4.02 -11.81 10.22
C GLN A 137 3.57 -13.18 9.68
N ASP A 138 2.80 -13.24 8.60
CA ASP A 138 2.34 -14.52 8.00
C ASP A 138 3.43 -15.21 7.16
N MET A 139 4.60 -14.59 7.03
CA MET A 139 5.83 -15.23 6.55
C MET A 139 6.73 -15.78 7.67
N LEU A 140 6.35 -15.62 8.95
CA LEU A 140 6.94 -16.45 10.00
C LEU A 140 6.43 -17.88 9.76
N PRO A 141 7.32 -18.89 9.61
CA PRO A 141 6.86 -20.27 9.51
C PRO A 141 5.96 -20.53 10.70
N THR A 142 4.76 -21.06 10.45
CA THR A 142 3.80 -21.43 11.49
C THR A 142 4.49 -22.36 12.49
N VAL A 143 5.07 -21.80 13.54
CA VAL A 143 5.51 -22.56 14.71
C VAL A 143 4.20 -22.93 15.39
N THR A 144 3.65 -24.06 14.96
CA THR A 144 2.54 -24.71 15.62
C THR A 144 2.98 -24.94 17.07
N LYS A 145 2.43 -24.17 17.99
CA LYS A 145 2.61 -24.33 19.43
C LYS A 145 2.41 -25.81 19.78
N PRO A 146 3.42 -26.55 20.28
CA PRO A 146 3.16 -27.91 20.75
C PRO A 146 2.18 -27.80 21.92
N ALA A 147 1.11 -28.57 21.84
CA ALA A 147 0.16 -28.74 22.93
C ALA A 147 0.94 -29.06 24.22
N GLY A 148 0.68 -28.28 25.26
CA GLY A 148 1.36 -28.41 26.54
C GLY A 148 1.20 -29.83 27.09
N THR A 149 2.32 -30.51 27.31
CA THR A 149 2.35 -31.63 28.24
C THR A 149 2.55 -31.04 29.63
N THR A 150 1.53 -31.14 30.45
CA THR A 150 1.58 -30.90 31.89
C THR A 150 2.68 -31.79 32.50
N GLN A 151 3.86 -31.22 32.77
CA GLN A 151 4.79 -31.86 33.70
C GLN A 151 4.29 -31.58 35.11
N THR A 152 3.73 -32.62 35.73
CA THR A 152 3.39 -32.61 37.15
C THR A 152 4.68 -32.69 37.94
N ASN A 153 4.93 -31.62 38.67
CA ASN A 153 6.01 -31.48 39.62
C ASN A 153 5.75 -32.42 40.81
N LEU A 154 6.62 -33.40 41.06
CA LEU A 154 6.73 -34.08 42.35
C LEU A 154 8.20 -34.08 42.75
N SER A 155 8.50 -33.26 43.76
CA SER A 155 9.76 -33.18 44.48
C SER A 155 10.01 -34.43 45.36
N PRO A 156 11.26 -34.61 45.85
CA PRO A 156 11.85 -35.92 46.14
C PRO A 156 11.58 -36.40 47.57
N THR A 157 11.55 -37.72 47.76
CA THR A 157 11.76 -38.34 49.07
C THR A 157 13.12 -39.04 49.07
N VAL A 158 14.02 -38.47 49.85
CA VAL A 158 15.25 -39.07 50.35
C VAL A 158 14.89 -40.29 51.20
N GLU A 159 15.49 -41.45 50.91
CA GLU A 159 15.83 -42.42 51.96
C GLU A 159 16.99 -43.34 51.53
N ASP A 160 17.85 -43.54 52.52
CA ASP A 160 19.19 -44.12 52.56
C ASP A 160 19.15 -45.67 52.60
N ARG A 161 20.14 -46.33 51.95
CA ARG A 161 20.99 -47.43 52.49
C ARG A 161 21.46 -48.48 51.45
N GLN A 162 22.77 -48.44 51.20
CA GLN A 162 23.74 -49.53 51.47
C GLN A 162 23.65 -50.88 50.72
N GLY A 163 24.63 -51.10 49.82
CA GLY A 163 25.50 -52.29 49.86
C GLY A 163 25.26 -53.41 48.85
N GLY A 164 26.36 -53.92 48.27
CA GLY A 164 26.48 -55.33 47.88
C GLY A 164 26.70 -55.59 46.38
N GLY A 165 27.92 -55.99 46.02
CA GLY A 165 28.31 -56.35 44.67
C GLY A 165 27.64 -57.61 44.14
N GLY A 166 27.51 -57.67 42.81
CA GLY A 166 27.02 -58.82 42.07
C GLY A 166 27.68 -58.87 40.69
N THR A 167 28.30 -60.00 40.42
CA THR A 167 29.13 -60.38 39.27
C THR A 167 28.45 -60.20 37.91
N PHE A 168 29.15 -59.56 36.97
CA PHE A 168 28.81 -59.54 35.55
C PHE A 168 29.20 -60.89 34.92
N GLN A 169 28.20 -61.68 34.52
CA GLN A 169 28.39 -62.95 33.83
C GLN A 169 27.85 -62.82 32.39
N THR A 170 28.75 -63.09 31.45
CA THR A 170 28.59 -63.08 30.00
C THR A 170 27.44 -64.00 29.55
N ILE A 171 26.60 -63.50 28.66
CA ILE A 171 25.80 -64.37 27.77
C ILE A 171 25.81 -63.77 26.38
N ASP A 172 26.62 -64.39 25.52
CA ASP A 172 26.44 -64.44 24.09
C ASP A 172 25.03 -64.96 23.76
N ASP A 173 24.28 -64.26 22.90
CA ASP A 173 23.46 -64.99 21.92
C ASP A 173 23.49 -64.31 20.55
N LYS A 174 24.00 -65.07 19.59
CA LYS A 174 23.92 -64.82 18.16
C LYS A 174 22.52 -65.19 17.70
N ARG A 175 21.92 -64.37 16.84
CA ARG A 175 21.11 -64.83 15.69
C ARG A 175 20.78 -63.61 14.83
N LYS A 176 21.50 -63.38 13.71
CA LYS A 176 21.22 -63.91 12.36
C LYS A 176 19.75 -63.81 11.96
N GLY A 177 19.48 -62.89 11.02
CA GLY A 177 19.07 -63.30 9.67
C GLY A 177 17.69 -62.86 9.18
N ALA A 178 17.72 -62.32 7.96
CA ALA A 178 16.75 -62.45 6.86
C ALA A 178 15.58 -61.46 6.76
N ASP A 179 15.78 -60.47 5.88
CA ASP A 179 15.06 -60.28 4.60
C ASP A 179 13.71 -61.01 4.41
N LYS A 180 12.65 -60.25 4.10
CA LYS A 180 12.07 -60.15 2.75
C LYS A 180 10.91 -59.12 2.67
N PRO A 181 10.55 -58.64 1.45
CA PRO A 181 9.68 -57.50 1.21
C PRO A 181 8.28 -57.86 0.66
N GLU A 182 7.52 -56.79 0.43
CA GLU A 182 6.41 -56.58 -0.52
C GLU A 182 5.07 -57.31 -0.31
N ASN A 183 4.02 -56.49 -0.20
CA ASN A 183 2.78 -56.64 -0.96
C ASN A 183 2.20 -55.24 -1.26
#